data_AF-A0A925QYP7-F1
#
_entry.id   AF-A0A925QYP7-F1
#
_cell.length_a   1.000
_cell.length_b   1.000
_cell.length_c   1.000
_cell.angle_alpha   90.00
_cell.angle_beta   90.00
_cell.angle_gamma   90.00
#
_symmetry.space_group_name_H-M   'P 1'
#
loop_
_entity.id
_entity.type
_entity.pdbx_description
1 polymer ?
#
loop_
_entity_poly.entity_id
_entity_poly.type
_entity_poly.pdbx_seq_one_letter_code
_entity_poly.pdbx_strand_id
1 'polypeptide(L)' 'MKDFLTACSLALVIEGVAYALFPGAMQRGLAAILAMPPNALRLVGLVAATTGVAGVWLVRAAITAP' A
#
# COMPACT_ATOMS: atom_id res chain seq x y z
N MET A 1 -1.86 13.92 -13.58
CA MET A 1 -2.37 14.55 -12.33
C MET A 1 -3.63 13.85 -11.82
N LYS A 2 -4.66 13.64 -12.67
CA LYS A 2 -5.91 12.96 -12.28
C LYS A 2 -5.67 11.55 -11.72
N ASP A 3 -4.89 10.72 -12.41
CA ASP A 3 -4.63 9.33 -11.97
C ASP A 3 -3.95 9.24 -10.60
N PHE A 4 -3.05 10.19 -10.29
CA PHE A 4 -2.39 10.25 -8.99
C PHE A 4 -3.39 10.58 -7.88
N LEU A 5 -4.26 11.57 -8.10
CA LEU A 5 -5.33 11.89 -7.16
C LEU A 5 -6.30 10.73 -6.99
N THR A 6 -6.69 10.06 -8.08
CA THR A 6 -7.55 8.86 -8.03
C THR A 6 -6.90 7.74 -7.23
N ALA A 7 -5.61 7.47 -7.45
CA ALA A 7 -4.88 6.45 -6.68
C ALA A 7 -4.82 6.79 -5.19
N CYS A 8 -4.59 8.06 -4.84
CA CYS A 8 -4.57 8.54 -3.45
C CYS A 8 -5.95 8.42 -2.79
N SER A 9 -7.02 8.81 -3.49
CA SER A 9 -8.39 8.62 -3.01
C SER A 9 -8.74 7.14 -2.81
N LEU A 10 -8.33 6.27 -3.73
CA LEU A 10 -8.57 4.83 -3.60
C LEU A 10 -7.81 4.24 -2.42
N ALA A 11 -6.57 4.65 -2.18
CA ALA A 11 -5.79 4.23 -1.01
C ALA A 11 -6.50 4.59 0.30
N LEU A 12 -7.05 5.81 0.41
CA LEU A 12 -7.83 6.23 1.58
C LEU A 12 -9.12 5.42 1.75
N VAL A 13 -9.83 5.12 0.67
CA VAL A 13 -11.03 4.26 0.73
C VAL A 13 -10.66 2.87 1.25
N ILE A 14 -9.60 2.26 0.71
CA ILE A 14 -9.14 0.92 1.12
C ILE A 14 -8.73 0.93 2.59
N GLU A 15 -7.94 1.91 3.04
CA GLU A 15 -7.58 2.03 4.45
C GLU A 15 -8.81 2.22 5.34
N GLY A 16 -9.70 3.16 5.00
CA GLY A 16 -10.90 3.43 5.80
C GLY A 16 -11.81 2.22 5.94
N VAL A 17 -12.01 1.46 4.86
CA VAL A 17 -12.75 0.20 4.85
C VAL A 17 -12.06 -0.84 5.75
N ALA A 18 -10.74 -0.97 5.67
CA ALA A 18 -9.98 -1.89 6.54
C ALA A 18 -10.11 -1.52 8.03
N TYR A 19 -10.04 -0.23 8.37
CA TYR A 19 -10.27 0.24 9.75
C TYR A 19 -11.71 -0.02 10.23
N ALA A 20 -12.71 0.17 9.37
CA ALA A 20 -14.11 0.01 9.73
C ALA A 20 -14.52 -1.46 9.91
N LEU A 21 -14.08 -2.34 9.01
CA LEU A 21 -14.43 -3.78 9.05
C LEU A 21 -13.54 -4.59 9.99
N PHE A 22 -12.25 -4.25 10.09
CA PHE A 22 -11.25 -5.06 10.80
C PHE A 22 -10.37 -4.22 11.76
N PRO A 23 -10.97 -3.45 12.69
CA PRO A 23 -10.22 -2.54 13.56
C PRO A 23 -9.16 -3.26 14.40
N GLY A 24 -9.48 -4.44 14.93
CA GLY A 24 -8.55 -5.22 15.76
C GLY A 24 -7.38 -5.83 14.99
N ALA A 25 -7.52 -6.10 13.69
CA ALA A 25 -6.39 -6.53 12.85
C ALA A 25 -5.45 -5.35 12.58
N MET A 26 -6.02 -4.17 12.29
CA MET A 26 -5.26 -2.97 12.00
C MET A 26 -4.47 -2.47 13.22
N GLN A 27 -5.08 -2.47 14.41
CA GLN A 27 -4.38 -2.14 15.65
C GLN A 27 -3.17 -3.07 15.91
N ARG A 28 -3.32 -4.38 15.68
CA ARG A 28 -2.22 -5.33 15.80
C ARG A 28 -1.12 -5.08 14.76
N GLY A 29 -1.50 -4.77 13.52
CA GLY A 29 -0.56 -4.40 12.46
C GLY A 29 0.26 -3.15 12.81
N LEU A 30 -0.39 -2.10 13.29
CA LEU A 30 0.27 -0.87 13.74
C LEU A 30 1.21 -1.13 14.93
N ALA A 31 0.80 -1.94 15.90
CA ALA A 31 1.66 -2.32 17.03
C ALA A 31 2.92 -3.06 16.55
N ALA A 32 2.79 -3.96 15.56
CA ALA A 32 3.93 -4.65 14.97
C ALA A 32 4.88 -3.68 14.24
N ILE A 33 4.33 -2.72 13.48
CA ILE A 33 5.13 -1.68 12.80
C ILE A 33 5.92 -0.84 13.81
N LEU A 34 5.29 -0.42 14.91
CA LEU A 34 5.93 0.37 15.95
C LEU A 34 7.03 -0.40 16.71
N ALA A 35 6.92 -1.72 16.79
CA ALA A 35 7.92 -2.57 17.40
C ALA A 35 9.12 -2.88 16.48
N MET A 36 9.05 -2.56 15.18
CA MET A 36 10.14 -2.84 14.25
C MET A 36 11.31 -1.87 14.41
N PRO A 37 12.56 -2.35 14.34
CA PRO A 37 13.72 -1.46 14.29
C PRO A 37 13.71 -0.64 12.99
N PRO A 38 14.25 0.60 12.99
CA PRO A 38 14.18 1.49 11.83
C PRO A 38 14.72 0.89 10.52
N ASN A 39 15.77 0.07 10.59
CA ASN A 39 16.33 -0.59 9.40
C ASN A 39 15.38 -1.64 8.81
N ALA A 40 14.70 -2.43 9.64
CA ALA A 40 13.72 -3.40 9.15
C ALA A 40 12.52 -2.69 8.51
N LEU A 41 12.03 -1.62 9.16
CA LEU A 41 10.93 -0.83 8.63
C LEU A 41 11.25 -0.20 7.27
N ARG A 42 12.48 0.33 7.10
CA ARG A 42 12.97 0.84 5.81
C ARG A 42 13.00 -0.25 4.73
N LEU A 43 13.48 -1.45 5.07
CA LEU A 43 13.56 -2.55 4.11
C LEU A 43 12.16 -3.01 3.67
N VAL A 44 11.24 -3.18 4.61
CA VAL A 44 9.84 -3.53 4.32
C VAL A 44 9.19 -2.46 3.46
N GLY A 45 9.37 -1.18 3.81
CA GLY A 45 8.84 -0.06 3.03
C GLY A 45 9.42 -0.01 1.61
N LEU A 46 10.72 -0.28 1.46
CA LEU A 46 11.38 -0.32 0.16
C LEU A 46 10.81 -1.45 -0.70
N VAL A 47 10.69 -2.66 -0.15
CA VAL A 47 10.13 -3.82 -0.85
C VAL A 47 8.67 -3.59 -1.25
N ALA A 48 7.87 -2.98 -0.36
CA ALA A 48 6.48 -2.63 -0.66
C ALA A 48 6.41 -1.61 -1.80
N ALA A 49 7.25 -0.58 -1.78
CA ALA A 49 7.29 0.45 -2.82
C ALA A 49 7.71 -0.12 -4.19
N THR A 50 8.79 -0.92 -4.25
CA THR A 50 9.21 -1.55 -5.52
C THR A 50 8.18 -2.52 -6.05
N THR A 51 7.56 -3.31 -5.19
CA THR A 51 6.49 -4.24 -5.61
C THR A 51 5.26 -3.48 -6.12
N GLY A 52 4.87 -2.39 -5.45
CA GLY A 52 3.76 -1.53 -5.88
C GLY A 52 4.02 -0.90 -7.25
N VAL A 53 5.22 -0.36 -7.48
CA VAL A 53 5.61 0.20 -8.78
C VAL A 53 5.63 -0.88 -9.87
N ALA A 54 6.21 -2.05 -9.59
CA ALA A 54 6.21 -3.17 -10.52
C ALA A 54 4.80 -3.64 -10.86
N GLY A 55 3.90 -3.71 -9.87
CA GLY A 55 2.49 -4.04 -10.08
C GLY A 55 1.76 -3.03 -10.97
N VAL A 56 1.90 -1.73 -10.70
CA VAL A 56 1.32 -0.68 -11.55
C VAL A 56 1.87 -0.77 -12.97
N TRP A 57 3.17 -1.00 -13.13
CA TRP A 57 3.79 -1.16 -14.44
C TRP A 57 3.24 -2.37 -15.19
N LEU A 58 3.15 -3.54 -14.55
CA LEU A 58 2.62 -4.77 -15.16
C LEU A 58 1.15 -4.63 -15.55
N VAL A 59 0.31 -4.09 -14.67
CA VAL A 59 -1.10 -3.88 -14.96
C VAL A 59 -1.26 -2.92 -16.13
N ARG A 60 -0.54 -1.79 -16.13
CA ARG A 60 -0.58 -0.89 -17.28
C ARG A 60 -0.07 -1.57 -18.55
N ALA A 61 1.05 -2.28 -18.49
CA ALA A 61 1.64 -2.96 -19.65
C ALA A 61 0.69 -4.03 -20.22
N ALA A 62 0.00 -4.79 -19.39
CA ALA A 62 -0.97 -5.79 -19.82
C ALA A 62 -2.21 -5.16 -20.48
N ILE A 63 -2.65 -3.99 -20.02
CA ILE A 63 -3.83 -3.29 -20.56
C ILE A 63 -3.49 -2.43 -21.79
N THR A 64 -2.24 -1.98 -21.94
CA THR A 64 -1.77 -1.16 -23.07
C THR A 64 -0.97 -1.93 -24.12
N ALA A 65 -0.80 -3.25 -23.95
CA ALA A 65 -0.30 -4.11 -25.01
C ALA A 65 -1.32 -4.14 -26.17
N PRO A 66 -0.88 -3.93 -27.43
CA PRO A 66 -1.75 -3.98 -28.60
C PRO A 66 -2.29 -5.39 -28.88
#